data_AF-A0A1T4YZB0-F1
#
_entry.id   AF-A0A1T4YZB0-F1
#
_cell.length_a   1.000
_cell.length_b   1.000
_cell.length_c   1.000
_cell.angle_alpha   90.00
_cell.angle_beta   90.00
_cell.angle_gamma   90.00
#
_symmetry.space_group_name_H-M   'P 1'
#
loop_
_entity.id
_entity.type
_entity.pdbx_description
1 polymer ?
#
loop_
_entity_poly.entity_id
_entity_poly.type
_entity_poly.pdbx_seq_one_letter_code
_entity_poly.pdbx_strand_id
1 'polypeptide(L)'
;MNLDHLKQQLNENKSLFIGEETAFRAAVLIPLVELDGEWHVLFEVRSLTMRKQPGDISFPGGRIDATDASPMAAALRETNEELGVDPKMITMIGQLSPYVASPSFVVYPFVATIDYDQTIHSYNKDEVEEVFTIPVKWLLNYEPYMHLVSVQPAPSSTFPFEKIMNGDQYQWRAHSMEEWFFEYGKYTVWGLTARILKHFIEIIK
;
A
#
# COMPACT_ATOMS: atom_id res chain seq x y z
N MET A 1 -19.66 33.48 13.08
CA MET A 1 -18.96 32.96 11.88
C MET A 1 -19.64 33.55 10.65
N ASN A 2 -18.94 34.31 9.80
CA ASN A 2 -19.49 34.87 8.56
C ASN A 2 -19.27 33.88 7.40
N LEU A 3 -20.16 33.90 6.40
CA LEU A 3 -20.12 33.07 5.20
C LEU A 3 -18.78 33.15 4.46
N ASP A 4 -18.12 34.31 4.41
CA ASP A 4 -16.83 34.44 3.74
C ASP A 4 -15.71 33.71 4.48
N HIS A 5 -15.74 33.74 5.82
CA HIS A 5 -14.81 32.98 6.66
C HIS A 5 -15.05 31.47 6.51
N LEU A 6 -16.31 31.04 6.47
CA LEU A 6 -16.66 29.64 6.23
C LEU A 6 -16.18 29.18 4.84
N LYS A 7 -16.38 29.99 3.79
CA LYS A 7 -15.89 29.69 2.44
C LYS A 7 -14.37 29.57 2.40
N GLN A 8 -13.67 30.45 3.10
CA GLN A 8 -12.21 30.39 3.19
C GLN A 8 -11.76 29.09 3.87
N GLN A 9 -12.30 28.77 5.05
CA GLN A 9 -11.98 27.54 5.78
C GLN A 9 -12.32 26.29 4.98
N LEU A 10 -13.43 26.30 4.25
CA LEU A 10 -13.83 25.21 3.36
C LEU A 10 -13.01 25.14 2.07
N ASN A 11 -12.04 26.00 1.80
CA ASN A 11 -11.22 25.95 0.59
C ASN A 11 -9.72 25.83 0.89
N GLU A 12 -9.31 26.01 2.14
CA GLU A 12 -7.93 25.83 2.60
C GLU A 12 -7.73 24.40 3.14
N ASN A 13 -6.60 23.78 2.80
CA ASN A 13 -6.12 22.50 3.38
C ASN A 13 -7.17 21.38 3.48
N LYS A 14 -7.84 21.06 2.37
CA LYS A 14 -8.73 19.91 2.32
C LYS A 14 -7.92 18.62 2.31
N SER A 15 -8.18 17.79 3.30
CA SER A 15 -7.89 16.36 3.23
C SER A 15 -8.50 15.76 1.96
N LEU A 16 -7.81 14.77 1.37
CA LEU A 16 -8.24 14.05 0.19
C LEU A 16 -9.59 13.34 0.41
N PHE A 17 -9.82 12.85 1.63
CA PHE A 17 -11.07 12.22 2.05
C PHE A 17 -11.32 12.48 3.55
N ILE A 18 -12.58 12.34 3.97
CA ILE A 18 -12.95 12.48 5.38
C ILE A 18 -12.31 11.35 6.19
N GLY A 19 -11.52 11.71 7.21
CA GLY A 19 -10.83 10.78 8.08
C GLY A 19 -9.33 10.60 7.78
N GLU A 20 -8.79 11.24 6.73
CA GLU A 20 -7.36 11.14 6.37
C GLU A 20 -6.41 11.47 7.53
N GLU A 21 -6.73 12.50 8.32
CA GLU A 21 -5.89 12.94 9.45
C GLU A 21 -5.86 11.93 10.60
N THR A 22 -6.88 11.08 10.69
CA THR A 22 -7.02 10.05 11.73
C THR A 22 -6.70 8.65 11.24
N ALA A 23 -6.59 8.48 9.92
CA ALA A 23 -6.29 7.19 9.32
C ALA A 23 -4.83 6.81 9.63
N PHE A 24 -4.60 5.51 9.77
CA PHE A 24 -3.26 4.99 9.59
C PHE A 24 -2.86 5.24 8.13
N ARG A 25 -1.74 5.94 7.93
CA ARG A 25 -1.22 6.28 6.60
C ARG A 25 0.08 5.54 6.37
N ALA A 26 0.20 4.90 5.21
CA ALA A 26 1.41 4.25 4.76
C ALA A 26 1.79 4.72 3.35
N ALA A 27 3.05 4.62 2.99
CA ALA A 27 3.52 4.90 1.65
C ALA A 27 4.40 3.75 1.16
N VAL A 28 4.22 3.37 -0.11
CA VAL A 28 4.93 2.26 -0.73
C VAL A 28 5.55 2.69 -2.04
N LEU A 29 6.68 2.09 -2.39
CA LEU A 29 7.32 2.25 -3.68
C LEU A 29 7.03 1.01 -4.53
N ILE A 30 6.63 1.19 -5.78
CA ILE A 30 6.58 0.16 -6.83
C ILE A 30 7.91 0.30 -7.60
N PRO A 31 8.96 -0.44 -7.19
CA PRO A 31 10.26 -0.35 -7.81
C PRO A 31 10.26 -1.04 -9.17
N LEU A 32 10.64 -0.30 -10.20
CA LEU A 32 10.98 -0.85 -11.50
C LEU A 32 12.49 -1.03 -11.59
N VAL A 33 12.90 -2.21 -12.02
CA VAL A 33 14.30 -2.58 -12.19
C VAL A 33 14.50 -3.16 -13.59
N GLU A 34 15.66 -2.90 -14.19
CA GLU A 34 16.02 -3.46 -15.49
C GLU A 34 16.91 -4.68 -15.28
N LEU A 35 16.52 -5.82 -15.84
CA LEU A 35 17.29 -7.07 -15.85
C LEU A 35 17.38 -7.57 -17.29
N ASP A 36 18.59 -7.79 -17.79
CA ASP A 36 18.84 -8.31 -19.15
C ASP A 36 18.09 -7.52 -20.26
N GLY A 37 17.88 -6.21 -20.06
CA GLY A 37 17.16 -5.32 -20.99
C GLY A 37 15.63 -5.40 -20.91
N GLU A 38 15.07 -6.09 -19.92
CA GLU A 38 13.63 -6.12 -19.64
C GLU A 38 13.30 -5.42 -18.31
N TRP A 39 12.17 -4.71 -18.28
CA TRP A 39 11.66 -4.09 -17.06
C TRP A 39 10.91 -5.09 -16.20
N HIS A 40 11.22 -5.11 -14.91
CA HIS A 40 10.57 -5.92 -13.90
C HIS A 40 10.05 -5.05 -12.76
N VAL A 41 9.03 -5.54 -12.06
CA VAL A 41 8.62 -5.02 -10.76
C VAL A 41 9.36 -5.81 -9.68
N LEU A 42 10.06 -5.13 -8.78
CA LEU A 42 10.72 -5.75 -7.63
C LEU A 42 9.77 -5.85 -6.43
N PHE A 43 9.86 -6.97 -5.72
CA PHE A 43 9.12 -7.28 -4.52
C PHE A 43 10.06 -7.78 -3.44
N GLU A 44 9.61 -7.67 -2.20
CA GLU A 44 10.24 -8.25 -1.03
C GLU A 44 9.31 -9.28 -0.36
N VAL A 45 9.93 -10.25 0.28
CA VAL A 45 9.27 -11.15 1.23
C VAL A 45 9.63 -10.68 2.62
N ARG A 46 8.63 -10.33 3.42
CA ARG A 46 8.84 -9.83 4.79
C ARG A 46 9.49 -10.90 5.66
N SER A 47 10.43 -10.50 6.50
CA SER A 47 11.15 -11.39 7.42
C SER A 47 10.17 -12.19 8.28
N LEU A 48 10.44 -13.49 8.42
CA LEU A 48 9.60 -14.39 9.21
C LEU A 48 9.58 -14.03 10.71
N THR A 49 10.53 -13.21 11.15
CA THR A 49 10.65 -12.77 12.55
C THR A 49 9.83 -11.52 12.86
N MET A 50 9.21 -10.90 11.86
CA MET A 50 8.41 -9.69 12.06
C MET A 50 7.11 -9.97 12.84
N ARG A 51 6.69 -8.99 13.66
CA ARG A 51 5.46 -9.08 14.44
C ARG A 51 4.18 -9.04 13.60
N LYS A 52 4.24 -8.43 12.41
CA LYS A 52 3.11 -8.24 11.51
C LYS A 52 3.44 -8.85 10.17
N GLN A 53 2.51 -9.66 9.67
CA GLN A 53 2.54 -10.23 8.31
C GLN A 53 3.89 -10.89 7.95
N PRO A 54 4.43 -11.79 8.81
CA PRO A 54 5.68 -12.47 8.51
C PRO A 54 5.53 -13.34 7.26
N GLY A 55 6.47 -13.20 6.32
CA GLY A 55 6.48 -13.95 5.05
C GLY A 55 5.52 -13.45 3.97
N ASP A 56 4.74 -12.39 4.22
CA ASP A 56 3.90 -11.78 3.18
C ASP A 56 4.79 -11.10 2.13
N ILE A 57 4.28 -11.06 0.90
CA ILE A 57 4.93 -10.37 -0.21
C ILE A 57 4.43 -8.92 -0.27
N SER A 58 5.37 -7.98 -0.24
CA SER A 58 5.10 -6.55 -0.28
C SER A 58 5.96 -5.82 -1.30
N PHE A 59 5.50 -4.61 -1.61
CA PHE A 59 6.36 -3.53 -2.04
C PHE A 59 7.14 -2.98 -0.84
N PRO A 60 8.36 -2.46 -1.02
CA PRO A 60 9.03 -1.73 0.04
C PRO A 60 8.19 -0.51 0.43
N GLY A 61 8.10 -0.25 1.73
CA GLY A 61 7.28 0.81 2.27
C GLY A 61 6.66 0.50 3.63
N GLY A 62 6.19 1.56 4.27
CA GLY A 62 5.71 1.46 5.63
C GLY A 62 4.93 2.67 6.06
N ARG A 63 4.88 2.88 7.38
CA ARG A 63 4.07 3.93 7.99
C ARG A 63 4.65 5.30 7.63
N ILE A 64 3.76 6.27 7.39
CA ILE A 64 4.16 7.68 7.34
C ILE A 64 4.33 8.19 8.77
N ASP A 65 5.54 8.59 9.11
CA ASP A 65 5.88 9.15 10.42
C ASP A 65 5.64 10.65 10.47
N ALA A 66 5.48 11.18 11.70
CA ALA A 66 5.24 12.60 11.91
C ALA A 66 6.42 13.49 11.48
N THR A 67 7.61 12.90 11.34
CA THR A 67 8.84 13.56 10.86
C THR A 67 8.99 13.51 9.35
N ASP A 68 8.21 12.68 8.64
CA ASP A 68 8.27 12.61 7.18
C ASP A 68 7.66 13.87 6.57
N ALA A 69 8.42 14.54 5.69
CA ALA A 69 7.97 15.77 5.06
C ALA A 69 6.81 15.57 4.06
N SER A 70 6.61 14.34 3.59
CA SER A 70 5.54 13.95 2.66
C SER A 70 5.38 12.42 2.62
N PRO A 71 4.29 11.88 2.06
CA PRO A 71 4.17 10.45 1.80
C PRO A 71 5.30 9.88 0.95
N MET A 72 5.79 10.64 -0.04
CA MET A 72 6.92 10.22 -0.87
C MET A 72 8.20 10.08 -0.04
N ALA A 73 8.44 11.00 0.92
CA ALA A 73 9.59 10.92 1.81
C ALA A 73 9.56 9.66 2.67
N ALA A 74 8.38 9.26 3.15
CA ALA A 74 8.20 8.00 3.87
C ALA A 74 8.53 6.78 2.99
N ALA A 75 8.01 6.71 1.76
CA ALA A 75 8.32 5.61 0.85
C ALA A 75 9.83 5.49 0.56
N LEU A 76 10.52 6.62 0.37
CA LEU A 76 11.98 6.63 0.15
C LEU A 76 12.77 6.20 1.39
N ARG A 77 12.36 6.65 2.59
CA ARG A 77 12.98 6.24 3.87
C ARG A 77 12.84 4.74 4.09
N GLU A 78 11.61 4.23 4.00
CA GLU A 78 11.32 2.80 4.21
C GLU A 78 12.04 1.95 3.16
N THR A 79 12.07 2.37 1.89
CA THR A 79 12.86 1.67 0.85
C THR A 79 14.35 1.65 1.18
N ASN A 80 14.90 2.72 1.77
CA ASN A 80 16.29 2.73 2.22
C ASN A 80 16.53 1.80 3.41
N GLU A 81 15.61 1.75 4.37
CA GLU A 81 15.68 0.91 5.57
C GLU A 81 15.56 -0.59 5.21
N GLU A 82 14.59 -0.95 4.37
CA GLU A 82 14.29 -2.33 3.99
C GLU A 82 15.27 -2.85 2.92
N LEU A 83 15.52 -2.07 1.87
CA LEU A 83 16.29 -2.50 0.69
C LEU A 83 17.71 -1.95 0.60
N GLY A 84 18.12 -1.04 1.49
CA GLY A 84 19.46 -0.45 1.48
C GLY A 84 19.73 0.57 0.35
N VAL A 85 18.70 0.90 -0.45
CA VAL A 85 18.85 1.78 -1.63
C VAL A 85 18.96 3.24 -1.19
N ASP A 86 20.03 3.94 -1.59
CA ASP A 86 20.16 5.38 -1.32
C ASP A 86 19.01 6.14 -2.03
N PRO A 87 18.19 6.94 -1.32
CA PRO A 87 17.13 7.74 -1.93
C PRO A 87 17.57 8.61 -3.12
N LYS A 88 18.85 9.00 -3.19
CA LYS A 88 19.41 9.77 -4.33
C LYS A 88 19.54 8.96 -5.62
N MET A 89 19.55 7.63 -5.52
CA MET A 89 19.63 6.71 -6.65
C MET A 89 18.25 6.30 -7.16
N ILE A 90 17.18 6.67 -6.44
CA ILE A 90 15.80 6.40 -6.82
C ILE A 90 15.32 7.49 -7.78
N THR A 91 14.94 7.10 -9.00
CA THR A 91 14.38 8.04 -9.99
C THR A 91 12.87 7.88 -10.06
N MET A 92 12.16 8.89 -9.53
CA MET A 92 10.70 8.91 -9.54
C MET A 92 10.14 8.98 -10.95
N ILE A 93 9.21 8.08 -11.27
CA ILE A 93 8.44 8.08 -12.53
C ILE A 93 7.10 8.79 -12.33
N GLY A 94 6.42 8.49 -11.22
CA GLY A 94 5.09 9.03 -10.95
C GLY A 94 4.50 8.51 -9.65
N GLN A 95 3.21 8.81 -9.44
CA GLN A 95 2.43 8.34 -8.29
C GLN A 95 1.08 7.83 -8.74
N LEU A 96 0.56 6.81 -8.07
CA LEU A 96 -0.81 6.34 -8.26
C LEU A 96 -1.78 7.16 -7.39
N SER A 97 -3.08 7.00 -7.65
CA SER A 97 -4.09 7.52 -6.71
C SER A 97 -3.96 6.80 -5.36
N PRO A 98 -4.12 7.50 -4.22
CA PRO A 98 -4.08 6.86 -2.92
C PRO A 98 -5.13 5.75 -2.80
N TYR A 99 -4.70 4.61 -2.29
CA TYR A 99 -5.55 3.45 -2.07
C TYR A 99 -6.17 3.53 -0.67
N VAL A 100 -7.49 3.75 -0.60
CA VAL A 100 -8.26 3.73 0.64
C VAL A 100 -8.66 2.30 0.96
N ALA A 101 -7.83 1.58 1.70
CA ALA A 101 -8.09 0.19 2.10
C ALA A 101 -9.28 0.09 3.09
N SER A 102 -9.43 1.10 3.95
CA SER A 102 -10.59 1.25 4.84
C SER A 102 -10.72 2.72 5.27
N PRO A 103 -11.83 3.13 5.93
CA PRO A 103 -11.95 4.49 6.48
C PRO A 103 -10.81 4.90 7.44
N SER A 104 -10.08 3.92 7.99
CA SER A 104 -8.97 4.13 8.93
C SER A 104 -7.60 3.72 8.37
N PHE A 105 -7.48 3.36 7.09
CA PHE A 105 -6.22 2.93 6.49
C PHE A 105 -6.10 3.36 5.03
N VAL A 106 -5.07 4.16 4.74
CA VAL A 106 -4.73 4.63 3.39
C VAL A 106 -3.27 4.39 3.05
N VAL A 107 -3.03 4.01 1.79
CA VAL A 107 -1.71 3.77 1.23
C VAL A 107 -1.46 4.72 0.05
N TYR A 108 -0.30 5.35 0.01
CA TYR A 108 0.15 6.23 -1.08
C TYR A 108 1.22 5.49 -1.93
N PRO A 109 0.87 5.01 -3.14
CA PRO A 109 1.81 4.26 -3.97
C PRO A 109 2.57 5.17 -4.93
N PHE A 110 3.89 4.99 -4.97
CA PHE A 110 4.81 5.71 -5.85
C PHE A 110 5.47 4.76 -6.82
N VAL A 111 5.76 5.18 -8.05
CA VAL A 111 6.46 4.37 -9.05
C VAL A 111 7.80 5.02 -9.33
N ALA A 112 8.88 4.24 -9.27
CA ALA A 112 10.23 4.73 -9.51
C ALA A 112 11.12 3.65 -10.09
N THR A 113 12.20 4.04 -10.78
CA THR A 113 13.27 3.11 -11.13
C THR A 113 14.32 3.06 -10.03
N ILE A 114 14.85 1.86 -9.76
CA ILE A 114 16.00 1.65 -8.87
C ILE A 114 17.04 0.76 -9.56
N ASP A 115 18.27 0.82 -9.08
CA ASP A 115 19.36 -0.04 -9.55
C ASP A 115 19.26 -1.41 -8.87
N TYR A 116 19.06 -2.46 -9.68
CA TYR A 116 18.90 -3.83 -9.17
C TYR A 116 20.15 -4.34 -8.46
N ASP A 117 21.34 -4.05 -9.00
CA ASP A 117 22.61 -4.56 -8.48
C ASP A 117 22.92 -4.01 -7.09
N GLN A 118 22.46 -2.79 -6.79
CA GLN A 118 22.56 -2.23 -5.44
C GLN A 118 21.62 -2.91 -4.45
N THR A 119 20.42 -3.29 -4.92
CA THR A 119 19.35 -3.81 -4.06
C THR A 119 19.63 -5.24 -3.59
N ILE A 120 20.05 -6.13 -4.49
CA ILE A 120 20.22 -7.57 -4.19
C ILE A 120 21.32 -7.87 -3.14
N HIS A 121 22.16 -6.89 -2.84
CA HIS A 121 23.30 -7.05 -1.94
C HIS A 121 23.16 -6.27 -0.62
N SER A 122 22.09 -5.49 -0.43
CA SER A 122 22.02 -4.51 0.66
C SER A 122 20.74 -4.56 1.51
N TYR A 123 19.76 -5.40 1.17
CA TYR A 123 18.52 -5.48 1.96
C TYR A 123 18.76 -5.95 3.41
N ASN A 124 17.98 -5.36 4.31
CA ASN A 124 18.05 -5.59 5.75
C ASN A 124 17.38 -6.91 6.12
N LYS A 125 18.16 -7.90 6.56
CA LYS A 125 17.64 -9.25 6.90
C LYS A 125 16.72 -9.30 8.13
N ASP A 126 16.75 -8.25 8.96
CA ASP A 126 15.83 -8.17 10.09
C ASP A 126 14.39 -7.85 9.62
N GLU A 127 14.24 -7.31 8.40
CA GLU A 127 12.96 -6.86 7.85
C GLU A 127 12.58 -7.60 6.56
N VAL A 128 13.56 -8.03 5.77
CA VAL A 128 13.39 -8.67 4.47
C VAL A 128 14.07 -10.04 4.43
N GLU A 129 13.31 -11.08 4.15
CA GLU A 129 13.81 -12.45 4.00
C GLU A 129 14.46 -12.67 2.63
N GLU A 130 13.78 -12.26 1.57
CA GLU A 130 14.26 -12.36 0.18
C GLU A 130 13.67 -11.25 -0.69
N VAL A 131 14.39 -10.90 -1.75
CA VAL A 131 13.88 -10.03 -2.83
C VAL A 131 13.75 -10.84 -4.11
N PHE A 132 12.73 -10.54 -4.90
CA PHE A 132 12.52 -11.17 -6.20
C PHE A 132 11.84 -10.19 -7.16
N THR A 133 11.78 -10.54 -8.43
CA THR A 133 11.19 -9.67 -9.46
C THR A 133 10.23 -10.43 -10.35
N ILE A 134 9.25 -9.72 -10.90
CA ILE A 134 8.32 -10.25 -11.92
C ILE A 134 8.44 -9.37 -13.17
N PRO A 135 8.67 -9.94 -14.37
CA PRO A 135 8.73 -9.16 -15.60
C PRO A 135 7.43 -8.38 -15.84
N VAL A 136 7.52 -7.09 -16.15
CA VAL A 136 6.36 -6.24 -16.47
C VAL A 136 5.60 -6.81 -17.67
N LYS A 137 6.33 -7.32 -18.66
CA LYS A 137 5.73 -7.99 -19.83
C LYS A 137 4.93 -9.23 -19.44
N TRP A 138 5.38 -9.99 -18.45
CA TRP A 138 4.62 -11.13 -17.94
C TRP A 138 3.35 -10.64 -17.24
N LEU A 139 3.46 -9.64 -16.36
CA LEU A 139 2.33 -9.05 -15.63
C LEU A 139 1.24 -8.49 -16.57
N LEU A 140 1.63 -7.84 -17.66
CA LEU A 140 0.69 -7.29 -18.67
C LEU A 140 -0.15 -8.37 -19.38
N ASN A 141 0.39 -9.59 -19.47
CA ASN A 141 -0.24 -10.73 -20.14
C ASN A 141 -0.86 -11.74 -19.17
N TYR A 142 -0.64 -11.57 -17.87
CA TYR A 142 -1.19 -12.45 -16.85
C TYR A 142 -2.61 -12.01 -16.47
N GLU A 143 -3.50 -12.98 -16.30
CA GLU A 143 -4.86 -12.74 -15.82
C GLU A 143 -4.96 -13.15 -14.33
N PRO A 144 -4.97 -12.19 -13.39
CA PRO A 144 -5.08 -12.51 -11.97
C PRO A 144 -6.49 -12.98 -11.62
N TYR A 145 -6.59 -13.85 -10.62
CA TYR A 145 -7.88 -14.32 -10.10
C TYR A 145 -8.26 -13.59 -8.80
N MET A 146 -9.54 -13.68 -8.45
CA MET A 146 -10.13 -12.91 -7.35
C MET A 146 -11.08 -13.75 -6.50
N HIS A 147 -11.02 -13.53 -5.18
CA HIS A 147 -12.00 -14.05 -4.23
C HIS A 147 -12.63 -12.92 -3.41
N LEU A 148 -13.93 -13.04 -3.11
CA LEU A 148 -14.61 -12.11 -2.21
C LEU A 148 -14.50 -12.60 -0.77
N VAL A 149 -14.03 -11.71 0.11
CA VAL A 149 -13.97 -11.91 1.56
C VAL A 149 -15.07 -11.07 2.21
N SER A 150 -15.94 -11.72 2.99
CA SER A 150 -16.97 -11.01 3.75
C SER A 150 -16.35 -10.33 4.96
N VAL A 151 -16.60 -9.03 5.10
CA VAL A 151 -16.22 -8.24 6.27
C VAL A 151 -17.49 -7.88 7.03
N GLN A 152 -17.55 -8.29 8.29
CA GLN A 152 -18.68 -8.05 9.17
C GLN A 152 -18.29 -7.07 10.28
N PRO A 153 -19.08 -6.02 10.52
CA PRO A 153 -18.90 -5.19 11.69
C PRO A 153 -19.06 -6.00 12.98
N ALA A 154 -18.10 -5.86 13.88
CA ALA A 154 -18.15 -6.43 15.22
C ALA A 154 -18.00 -5.29 16.25
N PRO A 155 -19.10 -4.63 16.65
CA PRO A 155 -19.06 -3.58 17.65
C PRO A 155 -18.45 -4.10 18.96
N SER A 156 -17.69 -3.25 19.67
CA SER A 156 -17.14 -3.61 20.97
C SER A 156 -18.25 -3.77 22.03
N SER A 157 -17.92 -4.42 23.14
CA SER A 157 -18.83 -4.56 24.29
C SER A 157 -19.24 -3.23 24.94
N THR A 158 -18.52 -2.14 24.63
CA THR A 158 -18.79 -0.79 25.13
C THR A 158 -19.53 0.08 24.12
N PHE A 159 -19.97 -0.49 22.98
CA PHE A 159 -20.69 0.26 21.97
C PHE A 159 -22.07 0.71 22.51
N PRO A 160 -22.41 2.01 22.43
CA PRO A 160 -23.60 2.55 23.08
C PRO A 160 -24.87 2.31 22.25
N PHE A 161 -25.35 1.06 22.23
CA PHE A 161 -26.55 0.67 21.49
C PHE A 161 -27.78 1.48 21.91
N GLU A 162 -27.87 1.93 23.15
CA GLU A 162 -28.96 2.76 23.66
C GLU A 162 -29.10 4.11 22.94
N LYS A 163 -28.05 4.56 22.23
CA LYS A 163 -28.04 5.82 21.48
C LYS A 163 -28.46 5.70 20.03
N ILE A 164 -28.66 4.48 19.52
CA ILE A 164 -29.01 4.26 18.11
C ILE A 164 -30.40 3.64 17.97
N MET A 165 -31.06 3.99 16.87
CA MET A 165 -32.34 3.37 16.51
C MET A 165 -32.15 1.86 16.31
N ASN A 166 -33.09 1.07 16.83
CA ASN A 166 -33.06 -0.40 16.88
C ASN A 166 -32.00 -0.99 17.82
N GLY A 167 -31.21 -0.18 18.52
CA GLY A 167 -30.30 -0.64 19.58
C GLY A 167 -29.45 -1.84 19.17
N ASP A 168 -29.47 -2.86 20.02
CA ASP A 168 -28.77 -4.14 19.83
C ASP A 168 -29.31 -4.96 18.62
N GLN A 169 -30.51 -4.65 18.12
CA GLN A 169 -31.09 -5.24 16.91
C GLN A 169 -30.67 -4.51 15.62
N TYR A 170 -29.77 -3.52 15.69
CA TYR A 170 -29.28 -2.82 14.50
C TYR A 170 -28.66 -3.79 13.49
N GLN A 171 -29.17 -3.75 12.25
CA GLN A 171 -28.75 -4.64 11.17
C GLN A 171 -27.52 -4.09 10.48
N TRP A 172 -26.34 -4.52 10.94
CA TRP A 172 -25.07 -4.20 10.32
C TRP A 172 -25.01 -4.78 8.90
N ARG A 173 -24.66 -3.95 7.92
CA ARG A 173 -24.40 -4.43 6.57
C ARG A 173 -23.00 -5.04 6.54
N ALA A 174 -22.93 -6.32 6.20
CA ALA A 174 -21.69 -6.90 5.72
C ALA A 174 -21.33 -6.24 4.38
N HIS A 175 -20.05 -5.99 4.16
CA HIS A 175 -19.53 -5.68 2.83
C HIS A 175 -18.58 -6.79 2.40
N SER A 176 -18.30 -6.84 1.10
CA SER A 176 -17.28 -7.76 0.57
C SER A 176 -16.05 -6.96 0.18
N MET A 177 -14.88 -7.50 0.49
CA MET A 177 -13.61 -7.02 0.01
C MET A 177 -13.10 -8.03 -1.01
N GLU A 178 -12.73 -7.57 -2.20
CA GLU A 178 -12.06 -8.42 -3.18
C GLU A 178 -10.61 -8.67 -2.74
N GLU A 179 -10.14 -9.89 -2.88
CA GLU A 179 -8.74 -10.27 -2.73
C GLU A 179 -8.25 -10.78 -4.07
N TRP A 180 -7.23 -10.12 -4.60
CA TRP A 180 -6.65 -10.44 -5.90
C TRP A 180 -5.38 -11.28 -5.69
N PHE A 181 -5.09 -12.16 -6.63
CA PHE A 181 -3.96 -13.09 -6.56
C PHE A 181 -3.19 -13.10 -7.87
N PHE A 182 -1.87 -12.94 -7.76
CA PHE A 182 -0.90 -13.16 -8.84
C PHE A 182 0.04 -14.29 -8.44
N GLU A 183 0.07 -15.35 -9.24
CA GLU A 183 0.96 -16.50 -9.01
C GLU A 183 2.11 -16.48 -10.00
N TYR A 184 3.34 -16.37 -9.47
CA TYR A 184 4.56 -16.38 -10.26
C TYR A 184 5.59 -17.33 -9.65
N GLY A 185 5.73 -18.52 -10.23
CA GLY A 185 6.60 -19.56 -9.69
C GLY A 185 6.14 -20.00 -8.29
N LYS A 186 6.99 -19.80 -7.27
CA LYS A 186 6.66 -20.08 -5.87
C LYS A 186 5.98 -18.90 -5.14
N TYR A 187 5.88 -17.74 -5.78
CA TYR A 187 5.44 -16.50 -5.16
C TYR A 187 3.95 -16.25 -5.44
N THR A 188 3.21 -15.91 -4.39
CA THR A 188 1.81 -15.48 -4.47
C THR A 188 1.70 -14.06 -3.97
N VAL A 189 1.58 -13.09 -4.89
CA VAL A 189 1.27 -11.71 -4.54
C VAL A 189 -0.23 -11.60 -4.33
N TRP A 190 -0.65 -11.22 -3.12
CA TRP A 190 -2.06 -11.14 -2.75
C TRP A 190 -2.35 -9.88 -1.93
N GLY A 191 -3.59 -9.70 -1.49
CA GLY A 191 -3.90 -8.63 -0.55
C GLY A 191 -3.89 -7.23 -1.16
N LEU A 192 -3.50 -6.29 -0.31
CA LEU A 192 -3.31 -4.89 -0.69
C LEU A 192 -2.24 -4.73 -1.77
N THR A 193 -1.13 -5.50 -1.69
CA THR A 193 -0.06 -5.50 -2.70
C THR A 193 -0.61 -5.86 -4.08
N ALA A 194 -1.39 -6.93 -4.18
CA ALA A 194 -1.98 -7.36 -5.45
C ALA A 194 -3.00 -6.35 -6.01
N ARG A 195 -3.77 -5.67 -5.14
CA ARG A 195 -4.68 -4.60 -5.58
C ARG A 195 -3.94 -3.40 -6.17
N ILE A 196 -2.88 -2.95 -5.52
CA ILE A 196 -2.03 -1.86 -6.03
C ILE A 196 -1.35 -2.29 -7.34
N LEU A 197 -0.79 -3.49 -7.39
CA LEU A 197 -0.17 -4.06 -8.58
C LEU A 197 -1.15 -4.12 -9.74
N LYS A 198 -2.36 -4.65 -9.53
CA LYS A 198 -3.41 -4.72 -10.55
C LYS A 198 -3.74 -3.33 -11.11
N HIS A 199 -3.91 -2.34 -10.24
CA HIS A 199 -4.19 -0.97 -10.67
C HIS A 199 -3.03 -0.36 -11.47
N PHE A 200 -1.79 -0.59 -11.04
CA PHE A 200 -0.59 -0.18 -11.77
C PHE A 200 -0.58 -0.79 -13.18
N ILE A 201 -0.79 -2.09 -13.30
CA ILE A 201 -0.82 -2.81 -14.59
C ILE A 201 -1.93 -2.30 -15.51
N GLU A 202 -3.11 -1.98 -14.97
CA GLU A 202 -4.21 -1.39 -15.76
C GLU A 202 -3.89 -0.01 -16.33
N ILE A 203 -3.07 0.78 -15.63
CA ILE A 203 -2.67 2.12 -16.08
C ILE A 203 -1.67 2.05 -17.24
N ILE A 204 -0.74 1.09 -17.20
CA ILE A 204 0.36 0.99 -18.16
C ILE A 204 0.05 0.09 -19.36
N LYS A 205 -1.16 -0.49 -19.42
CA LYS A 205 -1.64 -1.35 -20.51
C LYS A 205 -2.15 -0.54 -21.69
#